data_AF-A0A954NIB6-F1
#
_entry.id   AF-A0A954NIB6-F1
#
_cell.length_a   1.000
_cell.length_b   1.000
_cell.length_c   1.000
_cell.angle_alpha   90.00
_cell.angle_beta   90.00
_cell.angle_gamma   90.00
#
_symmetry.space_group_name_H-M   'P 1'
#
loop_
_entity.id
_entity.type
_entity.pdbx_description
1 polymer ?
#
loop_
_entity_poly.entity_id
_entity_poly.type
_entity_poly.pdbx_seq_one_letter_code
_entity_poly.pdbx_strand_id
1 'polypeptide(L)' 'MATPWEGKSTTEEIRQRFDHDVERFSRLETGQAATIDAPLAMELITAAAVAATPRIARVLDIGCGAGNNTLKLRLQYQ' A
#
# COMPACT_ATOMS: atom_id res chain seq x y z
N MET A 1 -26.63 13.27 -2.99
CA MET A 1 -26.75 13.66 -1.56
C MET A 1 -25.36 14.09 -1.10
N ALA A 2 -25.23 15.26 -0.48
CA ALA A 2 -23.96 15.66 0.12
C ALA A 2 -23.73 14.82 1.37
N THR A 3 -22.61 14.10 1.43
CA THR A 3 -22.24 13.34 2.63
C THR A 3 -21.93 14.35 3.75
N PRO A 4 -22.61 14.26 4.92
CA PRO A 4 -22.28 15.10 6.06
C PRO A 4 -20.82 14.86 6.48
N TRP A 5 -20.10 15.93 6.79
CA TRP A 5 -18.68 15.88 7.16
C TRP A 5 -18.50 15.81 8.68
N GLU A 6 -19.56 16.02 9.47
CA GLU A 6 -19.52 15.90 10.92
C GLU A 6 -19.13 14.47 11.31
N GLY A 7 -17.92 14.30 11.86
CA GLY A 7 -17.37 13.02 12.30
C GLY A 7 -16.27 12.42 11.41
N LYS A 8 -15.92 13.05 10.28
CA LYS A 8 -14.71 12.67 9.53
C LYS A 8 -13.46 13.29 10.15
N SER A 9 -12.37 12.51 10.17
CA SER A 9 -11.06 13.05 10.53
C SER A 9 -10.61 14.13 9.54
N THR A 10 -10.03 15.19 10.06
CA THR A 10 -9.23 16.17 9.32
C THR A 10 -7.98 15.52 8.74
N THR A 11 -7.35 16.17 7.76
CA THR A 11 -6.10 15.69 7.16
C THR A 11 -4.95 15.62 8.17
N GLU A 12 -4.94 16.51 9.16
CA GLU A 12 -3.95 16.52 10.24
C GLU A 12 -4.14 15.32 11.19
N GLU A 13 -5.38 15.04 11.59
CA GLU A 13 -5.69 13.87 12.43
C GLU A 13 -5.35 12.55 11.72
N ILE A 14 -5.53 12.50 10.39
CA ILE A 14 -5.11 11.36 9.58
C ILE A 14 -3.58 11.24 9.61
N ARG A 15 -2.86 12.34 9.35
CA ARG A 15 -1.38 12.35 9.35
C ARG A 15 -0.81 11.85 10.68
N GLN A 16 -1.27 12.41 11.80
CA GLN A 16 -0.77 12.04 13.13
C GLN A 16 -0.97 10.55 13.45
N ARG A 17 -2.12 9.98 13.06
CA ARG A 17 -2.38 8.54 13.23
C ARG A 17 -1.44 7.70 12.37
N PHE A 18 -1.26 8.08 11.10
CA PHE A 18 -0.35 7.37 10.20
C PHE A 18 1.10 7.44 10.69
N ASP A 19 1.60 8.61 11.09
CA ASP A 19 2.99 8.78 11.56
C ASP A 19 3.31 7.89 12.76
N HIS A 20 2.36 7.71 13.67
CA HIS A 20 2.51 6.81 14.82
C HIS A 20 2.61 5.33 14.43
N ASP A 21 2.01 4.98 13.29
CA ASP A 21 1.82 3.62 12.82
C ASP A 21 2.89 3.20 11.80
N VAL A 22 3.56 4.15 11.14
CA VAL A 22 4.57 3.91 10.08
C VAL A 22 5.64 2.92 10.50
N GLU A 23 6.16 3.04 11.73
CA GLU A 23 7.25 2.19 12.22
C GLU A 23 6.82 0.70 12.27
N ARG A 24 5.56 0.45 12.64
CA ARG A 24 4.96 -0.88 12.67
C ARG A 24 4.74 -1.45 11.27
N PHE A 25 4.32 -0.62 10.32
CA PHE A 25 3.96 -1.05 8.96
C PHE A 25 5.16 -1.20 8.01
N SER A 26 6.31 -0.59 8.34
CA SER A 26 7.53 -0.55 7.51
C SER A 26 8.27 -1.88 7.34
N ARG A 27 7.97 -2.89 8.16
CA ARG A 27 8.62 -4.21 8.08
C ARG A 27 7.92 -5.08 7.04
N LEU A 28 8.63 -5.50 5.99
CA LEU A 28 8.07 -6.35 4.93
C LEU A 28 7.45 -7.67 5.45
N GLU A 29 8.07 -8.28 6.46
CA GLU A 29 7.67 -9.60 7.00
C GLU A 29 6.56 -9.51 8.06
N THR A 30 6.47 -8.40 8.80
CA THR A 30 5.59 -8.27 9.98
C THR A 30 4.65 -7.08 9.92
N GLY A 31 4.94 -6.08 9.08
CA GLY A 31 4.16 -4.86 8.93
C GLY A 31 2.81 -5.09 8.28
N GLN A 32 2.63 -6.18 7.54
CA GLN A 32 1.31 -6.57 7.02
C GLN A 32 0.69 -7.76 7.76
N ALA A 33 1.24 -8.15 8.93
CA ALA A 33 0.79 -9.31 9.69
C ALA A 33 -0.69 -9.27 10.13
N ALA A 34 -1.37 -8.12 10.00
CA ALA A 34 -2.81 -8.03 10.22
C ALA A 34 -3.65 -8.76 9.15
N THR A 35 -3.08 -9.06 7.98
CA THR A 35 -3.75 -9.80 6.91
C THR A 35 -2.91 -11.04 6.58
N ILE A 36 -3.41 -12.22 6.98
CA ILE A 36 -2.74 -13.52 6.80
C ILE A 36 -2.27 -13.72 5.36
N ASP A 37 -3.09 -13.30 4.41
CA ASP A 37 -2.85 -13.51 2.98
C ASP A 37 -2.09 -12.35 2.31
N ALA A 38 -1.61 -11.35 3.06
CA ALA A 38 -0.97 -10.18 2.48
C ALA A 38 0.23 -10.53 1.58
N PRO A 39 1.16 -11.43 1.97
CA PRO A 39 2.28 -11.79 1.10
C PRO A 39 1.84 -12.37 -0.24
N LEU A 40 0.84 -13.26 -0.22
CA LEU A 40 0.29 -13.88 -1.42
C LEU A 40 -0.46 -12.86 -2.29
N ALA A 41 -1.28 -12.02 -1.68
CA ALA A 41 -2.00 -10.97 -2.39
C ALA A 41 -1.04 -10.00 -3.09
N MET A 42 0.01 -9.55 -2.39
CA MET A 42 1.05 -8.71 -2.99
C MET A 42 1.69 -9.41 -4.19
N GLU A 43 2.08 -10.69 -4.06
CA GLU A 43 2.69 -11.45 -5.15
C GLU A 43 1.79 -11.56 -6.38
N LEU A 44 0.51 -11.88 -6.19
CA LEU A 44 -0.45 -12.00 -7.29
C LEU A 44 -0.71 -10.64 -7.96
N ILE A 45 -0.84 -9.57 -7.18
CA ILE A 45 -1.04 -8.21 -7.70
C ILE A 45 0.16 -7.76 -8.53
N THR A 46 1.39 -7.96 -8.02
CA THR A 46 2.59 -7.54 -8.72
C THR A 46 2.86 -8.39 -9.95
N ALA A 47 2.57 -9.70 -9.90
CA ALA A 47 2.61 -10.58 -11.07
C ALA A 47 1.64 -10.13 -12.16
N ALA A 48 0.39 -9.84 -11.78
CA ALA A 48 -0.63 -9.37 -12.71
C ALA A 48 -0.24 -8.03 -13.35
N ALA A 49 0.33 -7.10 -12.58
CA ALA A 49 0.78 -5.81 -13.10
C ALA A 49 1.88 -5.97 -14.16
N VAL A 50 2.88 -6.82 -13.90
CA VAL A 50 3.96 -7.12 -14.86
C VAL A 50 3.42 -7.81 -16.11
N ALA A 51 2.53 -8.79 -15.94
CA ALA A 51 1.95 -9.52 -17.07
C ALA A 51 1.05 -8.63 -17.94
N ALA A 52 0.25 -7.76 -17.32
CA ALA A 52 -0.66 -6.85 -18.02
C ALA A 52 0.06 -5.66 -18.68
N THR A 53 1.21 -5.24 -18.13
CA THR A 53 2.00 -4.10 -18.64
C THR A 53 3.46 -4.50 -18.83
N PRO A 54 3.84 -5.07 -19.98
CA PRO A 54 5.21 -5.55 -20.23
C PRO A 54 6.29 -4.46 -20.18
N ARG A 55 5.91 -3.18 -20.31
CA ARG A 55 6.82 -2.02 -20.21
C ARG A 55 6.26 -0.99 -19.23
N ILE A 56 6.64 -1.13 -17.96
CA ILE A 56 6.30 -0.20 -16.88
C ILE A 56 7.33 0.94 -16.85
N ALA A 57 6.91 2.15 -17.23
CA ALA A 57 7.76 3.35 -17.20
C ALA A 57 7.55 4.20 -15.94
N ARG A 58 6.32 4.23 -15.41
CA ARG A 58 5.93 5.03 -14.24
C ARG A 58 4.84 4.29 -13.47
N VAL A 59 4.90 4.37 -12.14
CA VAL A 59 3.93 3.74 -11.23
C VAL A 59 3.41 4.79 -10.26
N LEU A 60 2.11 4.77 -10.00
CA LEU A 60 1.46 5.51 -8.93
C LEU A 60 0.75 4.50 -8.01
N ASP A 61 1.21 4.39 -6.77
CA ASP A 61 0.66 3.49 -5.75
C ASP A 61 -0.15 4.32 -4.75
N ILE A 62 -1.48 4.34 -4.92
CA ILE A 62 -2.39 5.15 -4.09
C ILE A 62 -2.72 4.39 -2.82
N GLY A 63 -2.48 5.01 -1.67
CA GLY A 63 -2.63 4.32 -0.39
C GLY A 63 -1.54 3.26 -0.17
N CYS A 64 -0.33 3.55 -0.65
CA CYS A 64 0.81 2.62 -0.61
C CYS A 64 1.21 2.17 0.81
N GLY A 65 0.74 2.85 1.86
CA GLY A 65 1.11 2.58 3.25
C GLY A 65 2.63 2.68 3.40
N ALA A 66 3.26 1.60 3.85
CA ALA A 66 4.72 1.49 3.95
C ALA A 66 5.45 1.29 2.60
N GLY A 67 4.73 1.12 1.49
CA GLY A 67 5.31 0.96 0.15
C GLY A 67 5.68 -0.47 -0.25
N ASN A 68 5.24 -1.49 0.51
CA ASN A 68 5.61 -2.89 0.27
C ASN A 68 5.20 -3.40 -1.12
N ASN A 69 4.02 -3.02 -1.62
CA ASN A 69 3.58 -3.35 -2.98
C ASN A 69 4.52 -2.77 -4.04
N THR A 70 4.86 -1.49 -3.92
CA THR A 70 5.82 -0.82 -4.81
C THR A 70 7.18 -1.51 -4.80
N LEU A 71 7.70 -1.88 -3.62
CA LEU A 71 8.98 -2.60 -3.50
C LEU A 71 8.91 -3.99 -4.14
N LYS A 72 7.85 -4.76 -3.89
CA LYS A 72 7.62 -6.09 -4.48
C LYS A 72 7.49 -6.01 -6.00
N LEU A 73 6.76 -5.02 -6.52
CA LEU A 73 6.62 -4.79 -7.97
C LEU A 73 7.98 -4.55 -8.62
N ARG A 74 8.80 -3.69 -8.01
CA ARG A 74 10.16 -3.41 -8.49
C ARG A 74 11.04 -4.67 -8.49
N LEU A 75 10.93 -5.51 -7.47
CA LEU A 75 11.70 -6.76 -7.39
C LEU A 75 11.26 -7.80 -8.44
N GLN A 76 9.98 -7.78 -8.82
CA GLN A 76 9.40 -8.74 -9.77
C GLN A 76 9.53 -8.30 -11.24
N TYR A 77 9.54 -7.00 -11.51
CA TYR A 77 9.65 -6.41 -12.85
C TYR A 77 11.11 -6.35 -13.36
N GLN A 78 11.91 -7.38 -13.07
CA GLN A 78 13.28 -7.51 -13.61
C GLN A 78 13.27 -7.92 -15.08
#